data_AF-A0A268U9J9-F1
#
_entry.id   AF-A0A268U9J9-F1
#
_cell.length_a   1.000
_cell.length_b   1.000
_cell.length_c   1.000
_cell.angle_alpha   90.00
_cell.angle_beta   90.00
_cell.angle_gamma   90.00
#
_symmetry.space_group_name_H-M   'P 1'
#
loop_
_entity.id
_entity.type
_entity.pdbx_description
1 polymer ?
#
loop_
_entity_poly.entity_id
_entity_poly.type
_entity_poly.pdbx_seq_one_letter_code
_entity_poly.pdbx_strand_id
1 'polypeptide(L)'
;MKKREVKFPISTTLTLLDAYGNPRFSTEVLEKEPVLIPVPFKREVYKDSEGKLYYIYEGKGILEDTDIAIAYFTLTQEMIDGFDRFLICNECEDTDRELYRGIYKVLDLNMQKQDYIIHPQIQALQEAIIKKAGVKSA
;
A
#
# COMPACT_ATOMS: atom_id res chain seq x y z
N MET A 1 -5.24 -20.25 7.07
CA MET A 1 -4.89 -18.81 6.99
C MET A 1 -3.37 -18.71 6.98
N LYS A 2 -2.78 -18.06 5.96
CA LYS A 2 -1.31 -17.87 5.91
C LYS A 2 -0.89 -16.88 7.01
N LYS A 3 0.24 -17.15 7.66
CA LYS A 3 0.85 -16.28 8.66
C LYS A 3 2.20 -15.78 8.14
N ARG A 4 2.64 -14.62 8.61
CA ARG A 4 3.91 -14.02 8.25
C ARG A 4 4.67 -13.58 9.49
N GLU A 5 5.97 -13.78 9.47
CA GLU A 5 6.88 -13.22 10.47
C GLU A 5 7.21 -11.77 10.11
N VAL A 6 7.00 -10.87 11.06
CA VAL A 6 7.17 -9.44 10.88
C VAL A 6 7.82 -8.85 12.12
N LYS A 7 8.67 -7.84 11.96
CA LYS A 7 9.30 -7.09 13.06
C LYS A 7 8.81 -5.65 13.02
N PHE A 8 8.34 -5.16 14.17
CA PHE A 8 7.89 -3.78 14.32
C PHE A 8 8.99 -2.93 14.95
N PRO A 9 9.14 -1.66 14.56
CA PRO A 9 10.13 -0.76 15.16
C PRO A 9 9.73 -0.26 16.55
N ILE A 10 8.55 -0.64 17.04
CA ILE A 10 7.97 -0.19 18.31
C ILE A 10 7.31 -1.37 19.05
N SER A 11 7.17 -1.23 20.36
CA SER A 11 6.34 -2.13 21.16
C SER A 11 4.92 -1.57 21.25
N THR A 12 3.91 -2.34 20.86
CA THR A 12 2.50 -1.89 20.85
C THR A 12 1.52 -3.07 20.80
N THR A 13 0.22 -2.79 20.83
CA THR A 13 -0.82 -3.76 20.49
C THR A 13 -1.34 -3.46 19.09
N LEU A 14 -1.32 -4.47 18.22
CA LEU A 14 -1.90 -4.38 16.89
C LEU A 14 -3.23 -5.10 16.85
N THR A 15 -4.22 -4.45 16.25
CA THR A 15 -5.56 -5.00 16.04
C THR A 15 -5.84 -5.10 14.54
N LEU A 16 -6.13 -6.30 14.07
CA LEU A 16 -6.69 -6.55 12.75
C LEU A 16 -8.14 -6.10 12.71
N LEU A 17 -8.45 -5.21 11.77
CA LEU A 17 -9.79 -4.69 11.53
C LEU A 17 -10.37 -5.31 10.26
N ASP A 18 -11.68 -5.58 10.27
CA ASP A 18 -12.43 -5.94 9.06
C ASP A 18 -12.68 -4.71 8.16
N ALA A 19 -13.32 -4.94 7.01
CA ALA A 19 -13.65 -3.89 6.04
C ALA A 19 -14.60 -2.80 6.58
N TYR A 20 -15.23 -3.01 7.73
CA TYR A 20 -16.15 -2.07 8.39
C TYR A 20 -15.54 -1.45 9.66
N GLY A 21 -14.26 -1.73 9.94
CA GLY A 21 -13.56 -1.23 11.12
C GLY A 21 -13.81 -2.04 12.40
N ASN A 22 -14.44 -3.21 12.32
CA ASN A 22 -14.65 -4.05 13.51
C ASN A 22 -13.39 -4.87 13.83
N PRO A 23 -12.99 -4.98 15.12
CA PRO A 23 -11.88 -5.82 15.53
C PRO A 23 -12.14 -7.31 15.25
N ARG A 24 -11.17 -7.98 14.62
CA ARG A 24 -11.19 -9.43 14.36
C ARG A 24 -10.15 -10.21 15.16
N PHE A 25 -9.01 -9.60 15.41
CA PHE A 25 -7.86 -10.21 16.07
C PHE A 25 -6.98 -9.13 16.66
N SER A 26 -6.38 -9.38 17.83
CA SER A 26 -5.38 -8.49 18.41
C SER A 26 -4.17 -9.29 18.88
N THR A 27 -2.99 -8.70 18.77
CA THR A 27 -1.75 -9.28 19.29
C THR A 27 -0.88 -8.19 19.87
N GLU A 28 -0.18 -8.52 20.94
CA GLU A 28 0.94 -7.72 21.42
C GLU A 28 2.14 -7.93 20.50
N VAL A 29 2.86 -6.85 20.23
CA VAL A 29 4.12 -6.85 19.50
C VAL A 29 5.16 -6.13 20.32
N LEU A 30 6.36 -6.70 20.38
CA LEU A 30 7.50 -6.10 21.05
C LEU A 30 8.48 -5.55 20.02
N GLU A 31 9.13 -4.44 20.35
CA GLU A 31 10.07 -3.75 19.47
C GLU A 31 11.15 -4.72 18.96
N LYS A 32 11.32 -4.78 17.64
CA LYS A 32 12.30 -5.59 16.89
C LYS A 32 12.18 -7.11 17.09
N GLU A 33 11.24 -7.57 17.91
CA GLU A 33 10.96 -8.99 18.06
C GLU A 33 10.08 -9.48 16.90
N PRO A 34 10.41 -10.66 16.32
CA PRO A 34 9.59 -11.25 15.27
C PRO A 34 8.27 -11.76 15.85
N VAL A 35 7.15 -11.33 15.25
CA VAL A 35 5.80 -11.81 15.56
C VAL A 35 5.17 -12.48 14.35
N LEU A 36 4.43 -13.58 14.58
CA LEU A 36 3.68 -14.28 13.54
C LEU A 36 2.26 -13.72 13.45
N ILE A 37 2.01 -12.88 12.46
CA ILE A 37 0.71 -12.26 12.22
C ILE A 37 0.00 -12.85 11.00
N PRO A 38 -1.33 -13.05 11.05
CA PRO A 38 -2.07 -13.51 9.89
C PRO A 38 -2.05 -12.47 8.77
N VAL A 39 -1.93 -12.95 7.53
CA VAL A 39 -1.99 -12.08 6.35
C VAL A 39 -3.45 -11.66 6.14
N PRO A 40 -3.75 -10.34 6.21
CA PRO A 40 -5.10 -9.81 6.05
C PRO A 40 -5.64 -10.09 4.64
N PHE A 41 -6.95 -10.24 4.52
CA PHE A 41 -7.59 -10.23 3.20
C PHE A 41 -7.49 -8.83 2.55
N LYS A 42 -7.80 -8.72 1.25
CA LYS A 42 -7.68 -7.48 0.42
C LYS A 42 -8.37 -6.22 0.98
N ARG A 43 -9.10 -6.29 2.10
CA ARG A 43 -9.87 -5.19 2.71
C ARG A 43 -9.60 -5.02 4.21
N GLU A 44 -8.63 -5.75 4.75
CA GLU A 44 -8.34 -5.74 6.19
C GLU A 44 -6.99 -5.07 6.45
N VAL A 45 -6.86 -4.43 7.60
CA VAL A 45 -5.67 -3.66 7.99
C VAL A 45 -5.38 -3.84 9.47
N TYR A 46 -4.11 -3.65 9.87
CA TYR A 46 -3.76 -3.57 11.28
C TYR A 46 -3.76 -2.12 11.75
N LYS A 47 -4.31 -1.89 12.94
CA LYS A 47 -4.31 -0.60 13.62
C LYS A 47 -3.59 -0.76 14.96
N ASP A 48 -2.69 0.17 15.30
CA ASP A 48 -2.05 0.17 16.62
C ASP A 48 -2.91 0.89 17.69
N SER A 49 -2.37 0.97 18.91
CA SER A 49 -3.01 1.65 20.04
C SER A 49 -3.13 3.17 19.87
N GLU A 50 -2.29 3.80 19.05
CA GLU A 50 -2.33 5.25 18.75
C GLU A 50 -3.28 5.56 17.57
N GLY A 51 -3.69 4.51 16.86
CA GLY A 51 -4.64 4.55 15.78
C GLY A 51 -4.04 4.60 14.38
N LYS A 52 -2.72 4.36 14.27
CA LYS A 52 -1.98 4.30 13.01
C LYS A 52 -2.22 2.98 12.30
N LEU A 53 -2.31 3.04 10.96
CA LEU A 53 -2.56 1.87 10.12
C LEU A 53 -1.28 1.27 9.55
N TYR A 54 -1.24 -0.06 9.47
CA TYR A 54 -0.11 -0.86 9.02
C TYR A 54 -0.55 -1.89 7.98
N TYR A 55 0.21 -1.97 6.87
CA TYR A 55 -0.03 -2.92 5.78
C TYR A 55 1.12 -3.94 5.66
N ILE A 56 0.77 -5.23 5.63
CA ILE A 56 1.73 -6.33 5.48
C ILE A 56 1.81 -6.70 4.00
N TYR A 57 3.02 -6.72 3.45
CA TYR A 57 3.19 -7.07 2.04
C TYR A 57 4.19 -8.20 1.82
N GLU A 58 4.30 -8.66 0.56
CA GLU A 58 5.07 -9.83 0.13
C GLU A 58 6.60 -9.76 0.20
N GLY A 59 7.18 -8.62 0.60
CA GLY A 59 8.58 -8.47 1.03
C GLY A 59 8.67 -8.26 2.55
N LYS A 60 9.87 -8.22 3.13
CA LYS A 60 10.12 -8.32 4.59
C LYS A 60 9.68 -7.08 5.42
N GLY A 61 8.72 -6.28 4.97
CA GLY A 61 8.42 -4.97 5.52
C GLY A 61 6.94 -4.71 5.82
N ILE A 62 6.72 -3.71 6.66
CA ILE A 62 5.42 -3.11 6.93
C ILE A 62 5.47 -1.69 6.37
N LEU A 63 4.43 -1.29 5.63
CA LEU A 63 4.26 0.11 5.26
C LEU A 63 3.38 0.80 6.30
N GLU A 64 3.90 1.87 6.89
CA GLU A 64 3.15 2.75 7.78
C GLU A 64 2.35 3.77 6.96
N ASP A 65 1.10 4.04 7.37
CA ASP A 65 0.22 5.02 6.73
C ASP A 65 0.84 6.44 6.65
N THR A 66 1.72 6.76 7.60
CA THR A 66 2.36 8.08 7.70
C THR A 66 3.58 8.26 6.79
N ASP A 67 4.08 7.21 6.14
CA ASP A 67 5.31 7.33 5.35
C ASP A 67 5.07 7.98 3.98
N ILE A 68 3.90 7.82 3.35
CA ILE A 68 3.39 8.67 2.26
C ILE A 68 1.85 8.68 2.31
N ALA A 69 1.26 9.84 2.60
CA ALA A 69 -0.19 10.03 2.48
C ALA A 69 -0.61 10.04 1.00
N ILE A 70 -1.32 9.01 0.54
CA ILE A 70 -2.00 9.00 -0.75
C ILE A 70 -3.49 9.17 -0.49
N ALA A 71 -4.07 10.23 -1.05
CA ALA A 71 -5.50 10.44 -0.97
C ALA A 71 -6.26 9.27 -1.60
N TYR A 72 -7.36 8.84 -0.97
CA TYR A 72 -8.24 7.83 -1.55
C TYR A 72 -8.70 8.26 -2.95
N PHE A 73 -8.52 7.38 -3.93
CA PHE A 73 -8.98 7.60 -5.29
C PHE A 73 -9.78 6.40 -5.82
N THR A 74 -10.69 6.68 -6.74
CA THR A 74 -11.42 5.63 -7.45
C THR A 74 -10.66 5.27 -8.71
N LEU A 75 -10.48 3.97 -8.96
CA LEU A 75 -9.83 3.49 -10.17
C LEU A 75 -10.79 3.59 -11.37
N THR A 76 -10.82 4.75 -12.02
CA THR A 76 -11.61 5.01 -13.23
C THR A 76 -10.71 4.97 -14.48
N GLN A 77 -11.31 4.85 -15.67
CA GLN A 77 -10.57 4.94 -16.93
C GLN A 77 -9.90 6.31 -17.09
N GLU A 78 -10.54 7.39 -16.62
CA GLU A 78 -9.99 8.74 -16.61
C GLU A 78 -8.74 8.84 -15.75
N MET A 79 -8.75 8.27 -14.54
CA MET A 79 -7.58 8.20 -13.65
C MET A 79 -6.42 7.43 -14.31
N ILE A 80 -6.73 6.32 -14.99
CA ILE A 80 -5.73 5.51 -15.72
C ILE A 80 -5.11 6.33 -16.86
N ASP A 81 -5.93 6.97 -17.69
CA ASP A 81 -5.49 7.75 -18.84
C ASP A 81 -4.78 9.06 -18.45
N GLY A 82 -5.16 9.63 -17.31
CA GLY A 82 -4.51 10.79 -16.70
C GLY A 82 -3.14 10.44 -16.14
N PHE A 83 -3.03 9.35 -15.38
CA PHE A 83 -1.74 8.89 -14.85
C PHE A 83 -0.77 8.44 -15.95
N ASP A 84 -1.26 7.77 -16.99
CA ASP A 84 -0.47 7.36 -18.16
C ASP A 84 0.11 8.58 -18.90
N ARG A 85 -0.69 9.64 -19.11
CA ARG A 85 -0.20 10.92 -19.65
C ARG A 85 0.81 11.61 -18.74
N PHE A 86 0.59 11.55 -17.42
CA PHE A 86 1.53 12.08 -16.44
C PHE A 86 2.90 11.40 -16.53
N LEU A 87 2.95 10.07 -16.70
CA LEU A 87 4.21 9.34 -16.83
C LEU A 87 4.99 9.69 -18.10
N ILE A 88 4.30 9.98 -19.21
CA ILE A 88 4.92 10.25 -20.51
C ILE A 88 5.35 11.71 -20.65
N CYS A 89 4.45 12.64 -20.30
CA CYS A 89 4.61 14.06 -20.60
C CYS A 89 4.75 14.94 -19.35
N ASN A 90 4.61 14.38 -18.13
CA ASN A 90 4.50 15.14 -16.88
C ASN A 90 3.31 16.14 -16.89
N GLU A 91 2.27 15.83 -17.66
CA GLU A 91 1.05 16.63 -17.80
C GLU A 91 -0.12 15.95 -17.06
N CYS A 92 -0.84 16.72 -16.25
CA CYS A 92 -2.03 16.28 -15.51
C CYS A 92 -2.89 17.48 -15.09
N GLU A 93 -4.18 17.24 -14.85
CA GLU A 93 -5.07 18.24 -14.23
C GLU A 93 -4.56 18.62 -12.83
N ASP A 94 -4.76 19.89 -12.45
CA ASP A 94 -4.27 20.41 -11.17
C ASP A 94 -4.84 19.64 -9.97
N THR A 95 -6.07 19.14 -10.08
CA THR A 95 -6.78 18.36 -9.05
C THR A 95 -6.13 17.00 -8.78
N ASP A 96 -5.50 16.39 -9.79
CA ASP A 96 -4.91 15.05 -9.69
C ASP A 96 -3.39 15.10 -9.49
N ARG A 97 -2.77 16.28 -9.65
CA ARG A 97 -1.31 16.44 -9.63
C ARG A 97 -0.68 15.98 -8.33
N GLU A 98 -1.28 16.32 -7.18
CA GLU A 98 -0.76 15.88 -5.88
C GLU A 98 -0.86 14.37 -5.69
N LEU A 99 -1.97 13.79 -6.14
CA LEU A 99 -2.19 12.35 -6.11
C LEU A 99 -1.17 11.60 -6.99
N TYR A 100 -1.00 12.01 -8.25
CA TYR A 100 -0.05 11.38 -9.17
C TYR A 100 1.40 11.51 -8.70
N ARG A 101 1.78 12.65 -8.12
CA ARG A 101 3.11 12.84 -7.50
C ARG A 101 3.30 11.94 -6.28
N GLY A 102 2.28 11.80 -5.43
CA GLY A 102 2.30 10.87 -4.30
C GLY A 102 2.51 9.42 -4.74
N ILE A 103 1.77 8.99 -5.76
CA ILE A 103 1.91 7.66 -6.37
C ILE A 103 3.33 7.47 -6.93
N TYR A 104 3.84 8.44 -7.70
CA TYR A 104 5.18 8.36 -8.28
C TYR A 104 6.29 8.29 -7.23
N LYS A 105 6.17 9.05 -6.14
CA LYS A 105 7.12 9.04 -5.03
C LYS A 105 7.15 7.68 -4.30
N VAL A 106 6.00 7.03 -4.13
CA VAL A 106 5.95 5.64 -3.62
C VAL A 106 6.71 4.69 -4.54
N LEU A 107 6.50 4.79 -5.85
CA LEU A 107 7.19 3.95 -6.84
C LEU A 107 8.72 4.16 -6.81
N ASP A 108 9.18 5.41 -6.72
CA ASP A 108 10.61 5.75 -6.67
C ASP A 108 11.28 5.25 -5.37
N LEU A 109 10.63 5.44 -4.22
CA LEU A 109 11.11 4.88 -2.95
C LEU A 109 11.20 3.34 -2.98
N ASN A 110 10.25 2.68 -3.64
CA ASN A 110 10.26 1.23 -3.81
C ASN A 110 11.45 0.75 -4.67
N MET A 111 11.76 1.48 -5.74
CA MET A 111 12.94 1.21 -6.57
C MET A 111 14.24 1.39 -5.79
N GLN A 112 14.36 2.46 -4.99
CA GLN A 112 15.55 2.74 -4.19
C GLN A 112 15.77 1.71 -3.07
N LYS A 113 14.70 1.20 -2.47
CA LYS A 113 14.75 0.20 -1.39
C LYS A 113 14.96 -1.24 -1.89
N GLN A 114 14.99 -1.47 -3.22
CA GLN A 114 14.96 -2.80 -3.85
C GLN A 114 13.81 -3.69 -3.34
N ASP A 115 12.70 -3.07 -2.93
CA ASP A 115 11.56 -3.74 -2.32
C ASP A 115 10.30 -3.39 -3.12
N TYR A 116 9.76 -4.38 -3.84
CA TYR A 116 8.74 -4.20 -4.89
C TYR A 116 7.32 -4.25 -4.31
N ILE A 117 7.07 -3.41 -3.32
CA ILE A 117 5.84 -3.45 -2.54
C ILE A 117 4.96 -2.26 -2.89
N ILE A 118 3.94 -2.51 -3.70
CA ILE A 118 3.10 -1.47 -4.27
C ILE A 118 1.73 -1.51 -3.59
N HIS A 119 1.27 -0.38 -3.05
CA HIS A 119 -0.08 -0.27 -2.49
C HIS A 119 -1.12 -0.90 -3.44
N PRO A 120 -2.09 -1.72 -2.99
CA PRO A 120 -2.96 -2.49 -3.89
C PRO A 120 -3.69 -1.68 -4.96
N GLN A 121 -4.03 -0.41 -4.66
CA GLN A 121 -4.62 0.51 -5.64
C GLN A 121 -3.62 0.99 -6.70
N ILE A 122 -2.35 1.18 -6.32
CA ILE A 122 -1.26 1.50 -7.26
C ILE A 122 -0.92 0.26 -8.11
N GLN A 123 -0.94 -0.93 -7.52
CA GLN A 123 -0.75 -2.18 -8.27
C GLN A 123 -1.87 -2.36 -9.30
N ALA A 124 -3.13 -2.17 -8.91
CA ALA A 124 -4.27 -2.24 -9.83
C ALA A 124 -4.19 -1.19 -10.95
N LEU A 125 -3.71 0.02 -10.64
CA LEU A 125 -3.45 1.07 -11.62
C LEU A 125 -2.36 0.66 -12.63
N GLN A 126 -1.24 0.12 -12.15
CA GLN A 126 -0.16 -0.37 -13.03
C GLN A 126 -0.60 -1.55 -13.90
N GLU A 127 -1.31 -2.53 -13.33
CA GLU A 127 -1.85 -3.67 -14.08
C GLU A 127 -2.80 -3.20 -15.20
N ALA A 128 -3.64 -2.19 -14.91
CA ALA A 128 -4.53 -1.60 -15.90
C ALA A 128 -3.75 -0.90 -17.05
N ILE A 129 -2.69 -0.15 -16.72
CA ILE A 129 -1.83 0.52 -17.71
C ILE A 129 -1.07 -0.49 -18.57
N ILE A 130 -0.46 -1.52 -17.98
CA ILE A 130 0.26 -2.58 -18.69
C ILE A 130 -0.69 -3.30 -19.66
N LYS A 131 -1.90 -3.63 -19.20
CA LYS A 131 -2.94 -4.27 -20.02
C LYS A 131 -3.38 -3.36 -21.18
N LYS A 132 -3.53 -2.05 -20.95
CA LYS A 132 -3.82 -1.05 -21.98
C LYS A 132 -2.69 -0.95 -23.01
N ALA A 133 -1.44 -0.97 -22.57
CA ALA A 133 -0.26 -0.92 -23.43
C ALA A 133 -0.03 -2.20 -24.26
N GLY A 134 -0.82 -3.27 -24.04
CA GLY A 134 -0.71 -4.52 -24.77
C GLY A 134 0.53 -5.35 -24.44
N VAL A 135 1.25 -5.01 -23.36
CA VAL A 135 2.46 -5.72 -22.95
C VAL A 135 2.04 -6.99 -22.21
N LYS A 136 2.30 -8.16 -22.80
CA LYS A 136 2.14 -9.44 -22.11
C LYS A 136 3.19 -9.49 -20.99
N SER A 137 2.74 -9.43 -19.74
CA SER A 137 3.56 -9.74 -18.57
C SER A 137 4.15 -11.14 -18.73
N ALA A 138 5.48 -11.21 -18.84
CA ALA A 138 6.26 -12.45 -18.91
C ALA A 138 6.37 -13.11 -17.53
#